data_AF-A0A9E1VXT9-F1
#
_entry.id   AF-A0A9E1VXT9-F1
#
_cell.length_a   1.000
_cell.length_b   1.000
_cell.length_c   1.000
_cell.angle_alpha   90.00
_cell.angle_beta   90.00
_cell.angle_gamma   90.00
#
_symmetry.space_group_name_H-M   'P 1'
#
loop_
_entity.id
_entity.type
_entity.pdbx_description
1 polymer ?
#
loop_
_entity_poly.entity_id
_entity_poly.type
_entity_poly.pdbx_seq_one_letter_code
_entity_poly.pdbx_strand_id
1 'polypeptide(L)'
;MCGIAGLIHKKAGGANIGQEMTDMLQALKHRGPDSTGYALYGSPISNYIMRINLAEQADTKKGFDVASQLQTRNDQVDARMAELGANIAKKENTTTYALRYEVSFEGDLKNLIDYIEDIEGVEVMSCGNGLELIKDLGDAAVVSAQYGINSFQGSHAIGHTRMATESDVDIRSAHPYWAYPFADVSVVHNGQLTNYWTNRRALERLGNRFNSNCDSELIAVYIANRISEG
;
A
#
# COMPACT_ATOMS: atom_id res chain seq x y z
N MET A 1 9.30 1.55 -19.58
CA MET A 1 10.19 1.68 -18.40
C MET A 1 9.46 2.56 -17.40
N CYS A 2 9.14 2.05 -16.21
CA CYS A 2 8.34 2.71 -15.17
C CYS A 2 8.83 4.14 -14.80
N GLY A 3 8.04 4.94 -14.10
CA GLY A 3 8.40 6.27 -13.60
C GLY A 3 8.39 6.36 -12.07
N ILE A 4 9.22 7.22 -11.49
CA ILE A 4 9.20 7.57 -10.06
C ILE A 4 9.13 9.09 -9.94
N ALA A 5 8.33 9.56 -8.99
CA ALA A 5 8.33 10.94 -8.52
C ALA A 5 8.43 10.98 -6.99
N GLY A 6 8.99 12.07 -6.46
CA GLY A 6 9.10 12.31 -5.04
C GLY A 6 9.10 13.82 -4.77
N LEU A 7 8.41 14.24 -3.71
CA LEU A 7 8.37 15.64 -3.29
C LEU A 7 8.44 15.76 -1.77
N ILE A 8 9.05 16.85 -1.33
CA ILE A 8 9.40 17.11 0.07
C ILE A 8 9.14 18.60 0.36
N HIS A 9 8.14 18.92 1.17
CA HIS A 9 7.88 20.30 1.61
C HIS A 9 8.56 20.60 2.93
N LYS A 10 9.41 21.63 2.93
CA LYS A 10 10.21 22.03 4.10
C LYS A 10 9.44 22.83 5.16
N LYS A 11 8.28 23.40 4.82
CA LYS A 11 7.53 24.30 5.70
C LYS A 11 6.44 23.55 6.45
N ALA A 12 6.31 23.86 7.75
CA ALA A 12 5.17 23.42 8.55
C ALA A 12 3.87 24.05 8.02
N GLY A 13 2.78 23.28 7.98
CA GLY A 13 1.46 23.74 7.52
C GLY A 13 0.79 22.86 6.46
N GLY A 14 1.51 21.87 5.93
CA GLY A 14 1.01 21.00 4.87
C GLY A 14 0.92 21.71 3.51
N ALA A 15 1.10 20.94 2.44
CA ALA A 15 0.83 21.35 1.07
C ALA A 15 -0.13 20.33 0.44
N ASN A 16 -0.75 20.70 -0.67
CA ASN A 16 -1.57 19.77 -1.46
C ASN A 16 -0.68 18.80 -2.24
N ILE A 17 0.01 17.92 -1.50
CA ILE A 17 0.92 16.91 -2.04
C ILE A 17 0.19 15.93 -2.94
N GLY A 18 -1.12 15.74 -2.75
CA GLY A 18 -1.93 14.86 -3.56
C GLY A 18 -2.07 15.34 -5.00
N GLN A 19 -2.41 16.63 -5.20
CA GLN A 19 -2.44 17.22 -6.53
C GLN A 19 -1.05 17.27 -7.16
N GLU A 20 -0.04 17.75 -6.42
CA GLU A 20 1.32 17.87 -6.94
C GLU A 20 1.90 16.52 -7.39
N MET A 21 1.74 15.48 -6.56
CA MET A 21 2.19 14.14 -6.92
C MET A 21 1.41 13.58 -8.12
N THR A 22 0.10 13.83 -8.20
CA THR A 22 -0.71 13.42 -9.35
C THR A 22 -0.20 14.06 -10.64
N ASP A 23 0.08 15.37 -10.64
CA ASP A 23 0.60 16.08 -11.80
C ASP A 23 1.98 15.56 -12.22
N MET A 24 2.86 15.31 -11.25
CA MET A 24 4.19 14.74 -11.50
C MET A 24 4.11 13.34 -12.12
N LEU A 25 3.27 12.46 -11.58
CA LEU A 25 3.09 11.10 -12.11
C LEU A 25 2.38 11.09 -13.45
N GLN A 26 1.43 12.00 -13.67
CA GLN A 26 0.74 12.15 -14.95
C GLN A 26 1.70 12.58 -16.06
N ALA A 27 2.64 13.49 -15.77
CA ALA A 27 3.71 13.85 -16.71
C ALA A 27 4.60 12.65 -17.06
N LEU A 28 4.73 11.69 -16.14
CA LEU A 28 5.45 10.43 -16.32
C LEU A 28 4.58 9.28 -16.88
N LYS A 29 3.32 9.51 -17.27
CA LYS A 29 2.42 8.44 -17.78
C LYS A 29 3.02 7.64 -18.94
N HIS A 30 3.77 8.32 -19.82
CA HIS A 30 4.44 7.67 -20.97
C HIS A 30 5.47 6.61 -20.55
N ARG A 31 5.92 6.62 -19.28
CA ARG A 31 6.81 5.62 -18.69
C ARG A 31 6.05 4.37 -18.20
N GLY A 32 4.76 4.49 -17.86
CA GLY A 32 3.96 3.38 -17.35
C GLY A 32 2.48 3.74 -17.19
N PRO A 33 1.60 3.31 -18.11
CA PRO A 33 0.18 3.65 -18.04
C PRO A 33 -0.67 2.61 -17.30
N ASP A 34 -0.09 1.49 -16.87
CA ASP A 34 -0.86 0.30 -16.47
C ASP A 34 -1.35 0.36 -15.02
N SER A 35 -0.52 0.90 -14.13
CA SER A 35 -0.89 1.12 -12.73
C SER A 35 -0.13 2.31 -12.15
N THR A 36 -0.74 2.99 -11.19
CA THR A 36 -0.14 4.11 -10.49
C THR A 36 -0.30 3.93 -8.99
N GLY A 37 0.72 4.31 -8.23
CA GLY A 37 0.65 4.31 -6.79
C GLY A 37 1.33 5.51 -6.13
N TYR A 38 0.89 5.77 -4.91
CA TYR A 38 1.19 6.92 -4.09
C TYR A 38 1.49 6.44 -2.67
N ALA A 39 2.55 6.97 -2.08
CA ALA A 39 2.76 7.00 -0.65
C ALA A 39 2.64 8.46 -0.21
N LEU A 40 1.55 8.79 0.45
CA LEU A 40 1.23 10.14 0.89
C LEU A 40 1.48 10.25 2.39
N TYR A 41 2.25 11.25 2.81
CA TYR A 41 2.56 11.49 4.21
C TYR A 41 1.81 12.72 4.71
N GLY A 42 0.67 12.47 5.36
CA GLY A 42 -0.16 13.48 6.01
C GLY A 42 0.47 14.05 7.28
N SER A 43 -0.30 14.85 8.02
CA SER A 43 0.07 15.20 9.40
C SER A 43 -0.12 13.96 10.29
N PRO A 44 0.90 13.52 11.05
CA PRO A 44 0.76 12.34 11.89
C PRO A 44 -0.41 12.48 12.88
N ILE A 45 -1.20 11.42 13.02
CA ILE A 45 -2.28 11.33 14.00
C ILE A 45 -1.94 10.29 15.08
N SER A 46 -2.67 10.30 16.20
CA SER A 46 -2.43 9.34 17.30
C SER A 46 -2.80 7.90 16.95
N ASN A 47 -3.78 7.72 16.06
CA ASN A 47 -4.21 6.41 15.59
C ASN A 47 -3.30 5.93 14.46
N TYR A 48 -3.33 4.64 14.18
CA TYR A 48 -2.82 4.10 12.93
C TYR A 48 -3.83 4.32 11.82
N ILE A 49 -3.36 4.77 10.67
CA ILE A 49 -4.09 4.75 9.41
C ILE A 49 -3.72 3.46 8.70
N MET A 50 -4.71 2.58 8.52
CA MET A 50 -4.53 1.30 7.84
C MET A 50 -5.26 1.31 6.50
N ARG A 51 -4.55 0.99 5.43
CA ARG A 51 -5.12 0.81 4.07
C ARG A 51 -5.17 -0.68 3.78
N ILE A 52 -6.35 -1.21 3.47
CA ILE A 52 -6.58 -2.64 3.25
C ILE A 52 -7.23 -2.84 1.89
N ASN A 53 -6.74 -3.81 1.12
CA ASN A 53 -7.38 -4.31 -0.08
C ASN A 53 -8.06 -5.65 0.22
N LEU A 54 -9.32 -5.80 -0.18
CA LEU A 54 -10.13 -7.00 0.01
C LEU A 54 -10.25 -7.88 -1.23
N ALA A 55 -9.72 -7.44 -2.38
CA ALA A 55 -9.88 -8.14 -3.65
C ALA A 55 -8.56 -8.70 -4.18
N GLU A 56 -8.63 -9.91 -4.74
CA GLU A 56 -7.59 -10.49 -5.57
C GLU A 56 -7.85 -10.25 -7.06
N GLN A 57 -6.81 -10.43 -7.87
CA GLN A 57 -6.87 -10.40 -9.33
C GLN A 57 -7.90 -11.39 -9.94
N ALA A 58 -8.25 -12.46 -9.22
CA ALA A 58 -9.26 -13.43 -9.62
C ALA A 58 -10.71 -12.90 -9.45
N ASP A 59 -10.95 -12.04 -8.45
CA ASP A 59 -12.28 -11.53 -8.10
C ASP A 59 -12.80 -10.54 -9.15
N THR A 60 -11.90 -9.90 -9.89
CA THR A 60 -12.26 -9.01 -11.00
C THR A 60 -12.75 -9.78 -12.24
N LYS A 61 -12.53 -11.10 -12.32
CA LYS A 61 -12.74 -11.90 -13.53
C LYS A 61 -13.96 -12.83 -13.50
N LYS A 62 -14.60 -13.15 -12.36
CA LYS A 62 -15.75 -14.10 -12.32
C LYS A 62 -16.71 -13.91 -11.13
N GLY A 63 -18.02 -13.86 -11.41
CA GLY A 63 -19.08 -14.35 -10.50
C GLY A 63 -20.16 -13.33 -10.08
N PHE A 64 -21.41 -13.80 -9.94
CA PHE A 64 -22.53 -13.04 -9.36
C PHE A 64 -22.38 -12.80 -7.84
N ASP A 65 -21.36 -13.38 -7.19
CA ASP A 65 -21.21 -13.44 -5.72
C ASP A 65 -20.00 -12.65 -5.17
N VAL A 66 -19.26 -11.92 -6.02
CA VAL A 66 -18.08 -11.15 -5.60
C VAL A 66 -18.41 -10.13 -4.51
N ALA A 67 -19.57 -9.48 -4.61
CA ALA A 67 -20.00 -8.51 -3.61
C ALA A 67 -20.19 -9.15 -2.22
N SER A 68 -20.78 -10.34 -2.14
CA SER A 68 -20.97 -11.06 -0.88
C SER A 68 -19.64 -11.50 -0.28
N GLN A 69 -18.70 -11.94 -1.12
CA GLN A 69 -17.36 -12.33 -0.68
C GLN A 69 -16.57 -11.15 -0.12
N LEU A 70 -16.60 -10.00 -0.81
CA LEU A 70 -15.97 -8.77 -0.30
C LEU A 70 -16.59 -8.32 1.02
N GLN A 71 -17.93 -8.40 1.14
CA GLN A 71 -18.60 -8.10 2.40
C GLN A 71 -18.17 -9.07 3.52
N THR A 72 -18.08 -10.37 3.22
CA THR A 72 -17.64 -11.38 4.19
C THR A 72 -16.21 -11.09 4.68
N ARG A 73 -15.28 -10.81 3.77
CA ARG A 73 -13.90 -10.43 4.12
C ARG A 73 -13.88 -9.16 4.97
N ASN A 74 -14.69 -8.17 4.61
CA ASN A 74 -14.81 -6.92 5.35
C ASN A 74 -15.25 -7.16 6.81
N ASP A 75 -16.29 -7.97 7.01
CA ASP A 75 -16.79 -8.32 8.34
C ASP A 75 -15.76 -9.12 9.14
N GLN A 76 -14.99 -9.99 8.49
CA GLN A 76 -13.90 -10.73 9.12
C GLN A 76 -12.74 -9.81 9.55
N VAL A 77 -12.39 -8.82 8.74
CA VAL A 77 -11.35 -7.82 9.11
C VAL A 77 -11.77 -7.09 10.39
N ASP A 78 -13.00 -6.59 10.44
CA ASP A 78 -13.54 -5.90 11.62
C ASP A 78 -13.54 -6.81 12.86
N ALA A 79 -13.96 -8.07 12.71
CA ALA A 79 -13.96 -9.05 13.79
C ALA A 79 -12.53 -9.32 14.32
N ARG A 80 -11.56 -9.56 13.43
CA ARG A 80 -10.17 -9.84 13.82
C ARG A 80 -9.50 -8.64 14.49
N MET A 81 -9.80 -7.41 14.05
CA MET A 81 -9.37 -6.20 14.75
C MET A 81 -9.92 -6.14 16.17
N ALA A 82 -11.23 -6.37 16.33
CA ALA A 82 -11.89 -6.33 17.64
C ALA A 82 -11.38 -7.43 18.58
N GLU A 83 -11.14 -8.64 18.08
CA GLU A 83 -10.63 -9.78 18.85
C GLU A 83 -9.23 -9.52 19.45
N LEU A 84 -8.37 -8.81 18.72
CA LEU A 84 -7.06 -8.40 19.22
C LEU A 84 -7.10 -7.12 20.06
N GLY A 85 -8.28 -6.51 20.25
CA GLY A 85 -8.47 -5.32 21.07
C GLY A 85 -8.15 -4.00 20.34
N ALA A 86 -8.13 -4.00 19.01
CA ALA A 86 -7.98 -2.79 18.22
C ALA A 86 -9.31 -2.02 18.16
N ASN A 87 -9.27 -0.72 18.43
CA ASN A 87 -10.45 0.14 18.42
C ASN A 87 -10.53 0.92 17.10
N ILE A 88 -11.56 0.63 16.30
CA ILE A 88 -11.82 1.30 15.02
C ILE A 88 -12.49 2.66 15.30
N ALA A 89 -11.71 3.73 15.21
CA ALA A 89 -12.22 5.10 15.37
C ALA A 89 -12.93 5.59 14.11
N LYS A 90 -12.46 5.16 12.93
CA LYS A 90 -13.05 5.52 11.64
C LYS A 90 -12.86 4.38 10.64
N LYS A 91 -13.86 4.17 9.78
CA LYS A 91 -13.80 3.24 8.64
C LYS A 91 -14.43 3.89 7.42
N GLU A 92 -13.74 3.83 6.29
CA GLU A 92 -14.16 4.41 5.02
C GLU A 92 -13.96 3.41 3.89
N ASN A 93 -15.03 3.12 3.14
CA ASN A 93 -14.94 2.35 1.91
C ASN A 93 -14.48 3.30 0.80
N THR A 94 -13.18 3.27 0.47
CA THR A 94 -12.64 4.15 -0.57
C THR A 94 -13.06 3.65 -1.97
N THR A 95 -13.11 2.33 -2.14
CA THR A 95 -13.69 1.67 -3.31
C THR A 95 -14.53 0.48 -2.82
N THR A 96 -15.02 -0.36 -3.74
CA THR A 96 -15.73 -1.60 -3.36
C THR A 96 -14.82 -2.63 -2.68
N TYR A 97 -13.50 -2.53 -2.86
CA TYR A 97 -12.52 -3.48 -2.31
C TYR A 97 -11.41 -2.80 -1.50
N ALA A 98 -11.24 -1.48 -1.58
CA ALA A 98 -10.23 -0.75 -0.84
C ALA A 98 -10.85 -0.03 0.37
N LEU A 99 -10.34 -0.35 1.55
CA LEU A 99 -10.76 0.21 2.82
C LEU A 99 -9.68 1.10 3.43
N ARG A 100 -10.13 2.11 4.18
CA ARG A 100 -9.30 2.95 5.03
C ARG A 100 -9.85 2.88 6.45
N TYR A 101 -8.97 2.55 7.39
CA TYR A 101 -9.28 2.54 8.81
C TYR A 101 -8.41 3.55 9.56
N GLU A 102 -8.98 4.18 10.58
CA GLU A 102 -8.24 4.81 11.66
C GLU A 102 -8.43 3.97 12.92
N VAL A 103 -7.36 3.35 13.41
CA VAL A 103 -7.41 2.34 14.46
C VAL A 103 -6.46 2.73 15.59
N SER A 104 -6.97 2.75 16.82
CA SER A 104 -6.12 2.79 18.01
C SER A 104 -5.80 1.36 18.44
N PHE A 105 -4.51 1.06 18.63
CA PHE A 105 -4.05 -0.27 19.00
C PHE A 105 -2.73 -0.17 19.76
N GLU A 106 -2.67 -0.76 20.95
CA GLU A 106 -1.47 -0.73 21.83
C GLU A 106 -0.68 -2.05 21.79
N GLY A 107 -1.16 -3.06 21.06
CA GLY A 107 -0.52 -4.37 20.96
C GLY A 107 0.57 -4.45 19.88
N ASP A 108 1.03 -5.67 19.62
CA ASP A 108 2.00 -5.94 18.55
C ASP A 108 1.35 -5.77 17.17
N LEU A 109 1.73 -4.71 16.47
CA LEU A 109 1.21 -4.38 15.14
C LEU A 109 1.44 -5.52 14.16
N LYS A 110 2.59 -6.21 14.26
CA LYS A 110 2.94 -7.37 13.43
C LYS A 110 1.88 -8.46 13.54
N ASN A 111 1.54 -8.83 14.77
CA ASN A 111 0.52 -9.84 15.07
C ASN A 111 -0.87 -9.43 14.57
N LEU A 112 -1.26 -8.15 14.73
CA LEU A 112 -2.53 -7.66 14.21
C LEU A 112 -2.62 -7.79 12.69
N ILE A 113 -1.60 -7.36 11.97
CA ILE A 113 -1.57 -7.39 10.51
C ILE A 113 -1.53 -8.83 10.00
N ASP A 114 -0.67 -9.70 10.57
CA ASP A 114 -0.62 -11.11 10.19
C ASP A 114 -1.97 -11.78 10.42
N TYR A 115 -2.64 -11.46 11.52
CA TYR A 115 -3.96 -11.99 11.80
C TYR A 115 -5.00 -11.47 10.80
N ILE A 116 -4.93 -10.22 10.35
CA ILE A 116 -5.84 -9.71 9.30
C ILE A 116 -5.58 -10.38 7.95
N GLU A 117 -4.33 -10.53 7.53
CA GLU A 117 -3.95 -11.06 6.22
C GLU A 117 -4.06 -12.59 6.10
N ASP A 118 -4.25 -13.30 7.21
CA ASP A 118 -4.64 -14.71 7.19
C ASP A 118 -6.10 -14.92 6.70
N ILE A 119 -6.85 -13.83 6.46
CA ILE A 119 -8.08 -13.87 5.66
C ILE A 119 -7.71 -13.95 4.17
N GLU A 120 -8.08 -15.05 3.51
CA GLU A 120 -7.81 -15.25 2.08
C GLU A 120 -8.35 -14.08 1.23
N GLY A 121 -7.47 -13.49 0.42
CA GLY A 121 -7.77 -12.35 -0.45
C GLY A 121 -7.74 -10.97 0.22
N VAL A 122 -7.37 -10.89 1.49
CA VAL A 122 -7.14 -9.61 2.20
C VAL A 122 -5.65 -9.29 2.24
N GLU A 123 -5.31 -8.03 1.97
CA GLU A 123 -3.95 -7.52 2.04
C GLU A 123 -3.91 -6.17 2.74
N VAL A 124 -3.04 -6.01 3.73
CA VAL A 124 -2.80 -4.73 4.39
C VAL A 124 -1.72 -3.99 3.60
N MET A 125 -2.15 -2.97 2.86
CA MET A 125 -1.28 -2.19 1.99
C MET A 125 -0.32 -1.31 2.76
N SER A 126 -0.78 -0.66 3.82
CA SER A 126 0.06 0.10 4.72
C SER A 126 -0.59 0.25 6.08
N CYS A 127 0.24 0.40 7.11
CA CYS A 127 -0.16 0.85 8.42
C CYS A 127 0.87 1.86 8.93
N GLY A 128 0.44 3.04 9.35
CA GLY A 128 1.33 4.10 9.83
C GLY A 128 0.55 5.24 10.47
N ASN A 129 1.23 6.20 11.10
CA ASN A 129 0.55 7.33 11.74
C ASN A 129 0.37 8.52 10.77
N GLY A 130 1.15 8.57 9.69
CA GLY A 130 1.02 9.60 8.65
C GLY A 130 1.04 9.05 7.22
N LEU A 131 1.50 7.82 7.00
CA LEU A 131 1.59 7.16 5.72
C LEU A 131 0.26 6.54 5.29
N GLU A 132 -0.15 6.87 4.07
CA GLU A 132 -1.21 6.16 3.36
C GLU A 132 -0.67 5.67 2.02
N LEU A 133 -0.62 4.34 1.82
CA LEU A 133 -0.39 3.75 0.50
C LEU A 133 -1.69 3.61 -0.27
N ILE A 134 -1.71 4.18 -1.46
CA ILE A 134 -2.81 4.09 -2.41
C ILE A 134 -2.21 3.67 -3.74
N LYS A 135 -2.60 2.50 -4.26
CA LYS A 135 -2.15 2.01 -5.55
C LYS A 135 -3.26 1.23 -6.22
N ASP A 136 -3.42 1.45 -7.51
CA ASP A 136 -4.46 0.80 -8.30
C ASP A 136 -4.09 0.79 -9.79
N LEU A 137 -4.91 0.14 -10.60
CA LEU A 137 -4.77 0.07 -12.05
C LEU A 137 -5.18 1.39 -12.70
N GLY A 138 -4.49 1.71 -13.79
CA GLY A 138 -4.69 2.95 -14.54
C GLY A 138 -3.63 4.02 -14.27
N ASP A 139 -3.77 5.13 -14.98
CA ASP A 139 -2.87 6.27 -14.84
C ASP A 139 -3.14 7.12 -13.59
N ALA A 140 -2.27 8.08 -13.33
CA ALA A 140 -2.33 8.93 -12.15
C ALA A 140 -3.65 9.68 -12.01
N ALA A 141 -4.22 10.18 -13.11
CA ALA A 141 -5.50 10.88 -13.08
C ALA A 141 -6.65 9.94 -12.67
N VAL A 142 -6.67 8.70 -13.19
CA VAL A 142 -7.67 7.69 -12.84
C VAL A 142 -7.59 7.32 -11.36
N VAL A 143 -6.40 6.92 -10.88
CA VAL A 143 -6.21 6.51 -9.49
C VAL A 143 -6.46 7.68 -8.53
N SER A 144 -6.01 8.89 -8.87
CA SER A 144 -6.27 10.07 -8.05
C SER A 144 -7.77 10.39 -7.92
N ALA A 145 -8.52 10.32 -9.01
CA ALA A 145 -9.96 10.55 -8.99
C ALA A 145 -10.71 9.48 -8.17
N GLN A 146 -10.33 8.21 -8.33
CA GLN A 146 -10.96 7.08 -7.65
C GLN A 146 -10.78 7.12 -6.13
N TYR A 147 -9.64 7.62 -5.65
CA TYR A 147 -9.32 7.66 -4.21
C TYR A 147 -9.40 9.08 -3.61
N GLY A 148 -9.81 10.09 -4.39
CA GLY A 148 -9.92 11.47 -3.93
C GLY A 148 -8.58 12.11 -3.54
N ILE A 149 -7.48 11.75 -4.21
CA ILE A 149 -6.12 12.15 -3.83
C ILE A 149 -5.86 13.65 -4.06
N ASN A 150 -6.51 14.28 -5.05
CA ASN A 150 -6.23 15.67 -5.45
C ASN A 150 -6.38 16.75 -4.37
N SER A 151 -6.98 16.44 -3.21
CA SER A 151 -7.09 17.37 -2.08
C SER A 151 -6.22 16.99 -0.88
N PHE A 152 -5.43 15.91 -0.98
CA PHE A 152 -4.67 15.37 0.13
C PHE A 152 -3.60 16.36 0.61
N GLN A 153 -3.73 16.77 1.88
CA GLN A 153 -2.79 17.66 2.53
C GLN A 153 -1.74 16.86 3.29
N GLY A 154 -0.48 17.19 3.08
CA GLY A 154 0.62 16.51 3.75
C GLY A 154 1.94 17.21 3.55
N SER A 155 3.00 16.54 3.96
CA SER A 155 4.34 17.12 3.97
C SER A 155 5.18 16.59 2.81
N HIS A 156 5.08 15.30 2.50
CA HIS A 156 5.96 14.61 1.58
C HIS A 156 5.20 13.49 0.88
N ALA A 157 5.64 13.12 -0.32
CA ALA A 157 5.12 11.95 -1.01
C ALA A 157 6.18 11.32 -1.91
N ILE A 158 6.03 10.02 -2.14
CA ILE A 158 6.69 9.31 -3.24
C ILE A 158 5.62 8.60 -4.06
N GLY A 159 5.86 8.46 -5.36
CA GLY A 159 4.90 7.87 -6.27
C GLY A 159 5.58 7.13 -7.40
N HIS A 160 4.82 6.25 -8.05
CA HIS A 160 5.33 5.39 -9.10
C HIS A 160 4.28 5.13 -10.19
N THR A 161 4.71 5.13 -11.45
CA THR A 161 3.92 4.69 -12.61
C THR A 161 4.53 3.44 -13.21
N ARG A 162 3.75 2.35 -13.35
CA ARG A 162 4.25 1.04 -13.77
C ARG A 162 3.90 0.74 -15.23
N MET A 163 4.85 0.14 -15.94
CA MET A 163 4.63 -0.51 -17.23
C MET A 163 4.80 -2.02 -17.05
N ALA A 164 3.75 -2.79 -17.27
CA ALA A 164 3.78 -4.24 -17.28
C ALA A 164 4.37 -4.71 -18.62
N THR A 165 5.65 -5.08 -18.64
CA THR A 165 6.33 -5.54 -19.86
C THR A 165 6.20 -7.04 -20.10
N GLU A 166 6.07 -7.83 -19.02
CA GLU A 166 6.09 -9.32 -19.09
C GLU A 166 5.15 -10.00 -18.07
N SER A 167 4.59 -9.26 -17.12
CA SER A 167 3.72 -9.79 -16.06
C SER A 167 2.29 -9.31 -16.25
N ASP A 168 1.31 -10.02 -15.69
CA ASP A 168 -0.03 -9.48 -15.59
C ASP A 168 -0.07 -8.13 -14.86
N VAL A 169 -1.04 -7.32 -15.22
CA VAL A 169 -1.36 -6.06 -14.55
C VAL A 169 -2.09 -6.43 -13.25
N ASP A 170 -1.41 -6.22 -12.12
CA ASP A 170 -1.86 -6.58 -10.78
C ASP A 170 -1.47 -5.49 -9.78
N ILE A 171 -2.36 -5.20 -8.83
CA ILE A 171 -2.20 -4.18 -7.78
C ILE A 171 -1.10 -4.59 -6.80
N ARG A 172 -0.96 -5.88 -6.48
CA ARG A 172 0.08 -6.38 -5.55
C ARG A 172 1.48 -6.11 -6.09
N SER A 173 1.62 -6.23 -7.40
CA SER A 173 2.85 -5.98 -8.13
C SER A 173 3.10 -4.49 -8.43
N ALA A 174 2.17 -3.60 -8.06
CA ALA A 174 2.35 -2.17 -8.19
C ALA A 174 3.10 -1.61 -6.97
N HIS A 175 3.96 -0.63 -7.24
CA HIS A 175 4.58 0.21 -6.22
C HIS A 175 3.59 1.28 -5.72
N PRO A 176 3.85 1.91 -4.57
CA PRO A 176 4.94 1.66 -3.61
C PRO A 176 4.78 0.35 -2.82
N TYR A 177 5.89 -0.09 -2.21
CA TYR A 177 5.93 -1.16 -1.23
C TYR A 177 6.06 -0.60 0.19
N TRP A 178 5.33 -1.18 1.13
CA TRP A 178 5.44 -0.86 2.55
C TRP A 178 6.47 -1.78 3.22
N ALA A 179 7.33 -1.23 4.07
CA ALA A 179 8.29 -2.00 4.85
C ALA A 179 7.61 -2.55 6.11
N TYR A 180 6.67 -3.46 5.91
CA TYR A 180 5.97 -4.16 6.98
C TYR A 180 6.94 -4.75 8.03
N PRO A 181 6.59 -4.77 9.33
CA PRO A 181 5.41 -4.16 9.96
C PRO A 181 5.64 -2.70 10.38
N PHE A 182 6.68 -2.04 9.90
CA PHE A 182 7.10 -0.74 10.44
C PHE A 182 6.22 0.39 9.95
N ALA A 183 5.69 1.17 10.90
CA ALA A 183 4.91 2.36 10.61
C ALA A 183 5.70 3.34 9.73
N ASP A 184 5.02 3.92 8.75
CA ASP A 184 5.49 5.07 7.97
C ASP A 184 6.72 4.84 7.06
N VAL A 185 7.12 3.59 6.79
CA VAL A 185 8.26 3.30 5.90
C VAL A 185 7.79 2.72 4.55
N SER A 186 8.04 3.44 3.46
CA SER A 186 7.69 2.97 2.10
C SER A 186 8.81 3.16 1.09
N VAL A 187 8.81 2.32 0.04
CA VAL A 187 9.82 2.26 -1.01
C VAL A 187 9.18 2.26 -2.40
N VAL A 188 9.78 3.04 -3.30
CA VAL A 188 9.58 2.95 -4.75
C VAL A 188 10.91 2.63 -5.42
N HIS A 189 10.90 1.89 -6.52
CA HIS A 189 12.12 1.47 -7.22
C HIS A 189 11.91 1.37 -8.73
N ASN A 190 12.90 1.86 -9.48
CA ASN A 190 12.91 1.82 -10.94
C ASN A 190 14.20 1.14 -11.40
N GLY A 191 14.10 -0.13 -11.71
CA GLY A 191 15.25 -0.96 -12.04
C GLY A 191 14.90 -2.43 -11.91
N GLN A 192 15.94 -3.26 -11.93
CA GLN A 192 15.82 -4.70 -11.73
C GLN A 192 16.90 -5.20 -10.78
N LEU A 193 16.53 -5.99 -9.77
CA LEU A 193 17.45 -6.65 -8.86
C LEU A 193 17.82 -8.04 -9.39
N THR A 194 19.02 -8.16 -9.95
CA THR A 194 19.50 -9.39 -10.60
C THR A 194 19.67 -10.58 -9.63
N ASN A 195 19.83 -10.33 -8.34
CA ASN A 195 19.99 -11.32 -7.29
C ASN A 195 18.72 -11.53 -6.44
N TYR A 196 17.55 -11.12 -6.93
CA TYR A 196 16.27 -11.17 -6.21
C TYR A 196 16.00 -12.52 -5.52
N TRP A 197 15.97 -13.62 -6.27
CA TRP A 197 15.61 -14.93 -5.72
C TRP A 197 16.60 -15.46 -4.68
N THR A 198 17.87 -15.07 -4.75
CA THR A 198 18.86 -15.46 -3.75
C THR A 198 18.63 -14.71 -2.45
N ASN A 199 18.43 -13.39 -2.52
CA ASN A 199 18.21 -12.57 -1.34
C ASN A 199 16.83 -12.80 -0.72
N ARG A 200 15.78 -12.99 -1.53
CA ARG A 200 14.44 -13.35 -1.07
C ARG A 200 14.49 -14.61 -0.22
N ARG A 201 15.08 -15.70 -0.72
CA ARG A 201 15.21 -16.96 0.03
C ARG A 201 16.02 -16.80 1.30
N ALA A 202 17.02 -15.92 1.32
CA ALA A 202 17.78 -15.63 2.54
C ALA A 202 16.90 -14.93 3.60
N LEU A 203 16.10 -13.94 3.19
CA LEU A 203 15.19 -13.23 4.09
C LEU A 203 14.00 -14.08 4.55
N GLU A 204 13.45 -14.93 3.67
CA GLU A 204 12.40 -15.90 4.04
C GLU A 204 12.89 -16.89 5.11
N ARG A 205 14.14 -17.35 5.04
CA ARG A 205 14.76 -18.20 6.08
C ARG A 205 14.92 -17.47 7.42
N LEU A 206 14.99 -16.14 7.41
CA LEU A 206 14.97 -15.31 8.61
C LEU A 206 13.54 -15.04 9.11
N GLY A 207 12.51 -15.61 8.47
CA GLY A 207 11.11 -15.44 8.85
C GLY A 207 10.43 -14.20 8.26
N ASN A 208 11.09 -13.50 7.31
CA ASN A 208 10.46 -12.36 6.64
C ASN A 208 9.44 -12.84 5.60
N ARG A 209 8.33 -12.12 5.52
CA ARG A 209 7.26 -12.38 4.56
C ARG A 209 7.40 -11.55 3.28
N PHE A 210 6.74 -12.00 2.22
CA PHE A 210 6.64 -11.32 0.93
C PHE A 210 5.23 -11.55 0.35
N ASN A 211 4.61 -10.48 -0.14
CA ASN A 211 3.23 -10.45 -0.64
C ASN A 211 3.18 -10.43 -2.18
N SER A 212 4.30 -10.27 -2.86
CA SER A 212 4.40 -10.24 -4.32
C SER A 212 5.61 -11.01 -4.85
N ASN A 213 5.66 -11.24 -6.16
CA ASN A 213 6.86 -11.71 -6.86
C ASN A 213 7.65 -10.54 -7.49
N CYS A 214 7.31 -9.29 -7.15
CA CYS A 214 8.06 -8.15 -7.64
C CYS A 214 9.40 -8.08 -6.92
N ASP A 215 10.45 -7.84 -7.68
CA ASP A 215 11.79 -7.73 -7.16
C ASP A 215 11.96 -6.56 -6.19
N SER A 216 11.22 -5.49 -6.42
CA SER A 216 11.29 -4.25 -5.66
C SER A 216 10.78 -4.39 -4.23
N GLU A 217 9.89 -5.35 -3.97
CA GLU A 217 9.45 -5.67 -2.61
C GLU A 217 10.62 -6.10 -1.72
N LEU A 218 11.65 -6.73 -2.31
CA LEU A 218 12.87 -7.12 -1.61
C LEU A 218 13.53 -5.94 -0.90
N ILE A 219 13.47 -4.74 -1.47
CA ILE A 219 14.08 -3.55 -0.86
C ILE A 219 13.31 -3.18 0.41
N ALA A 220 11.97 -3.20 0.37
CA ALA A 220 11.14 -2.90 1.53
C ALA A 220 11.33 -3.95 2.64
N VAL A 221 11.33 -5.24 2.29
CA VAL A 221 11.56 -6.34 3.26
C VAL A 221 12.98 -6.29 3.83
N TYR A 222 13.99 -6.00 3.01
CA TYR A 222 15.36 -5.83 3.49
C TYR A 222 15.48 -4.66 4.47
N ILE A 223 14.88 -3.51 4.15
CA ILE A 223 14.88 -2.34 5.05
C ILE A 223 14.17 -2.69 6.36
N ALA A 224 13.01 -3.34 6.32
CA ALA A 224 12.30 -3.79 7.51
C ALA A 224 13.18 -4.73 8.37
N ASN A 225 13.80 -5.74 7.76
CA ASN A 225 14.70 -6.65 8.46
C ASN A 225 15.86 -5.89 9.13
N ARG A 226 16.48 -4.93 8.43
CA ARG A 226 17.55 -4.11 9.01
C ARG A 226 17.08 -3.23 10.16
N ILE A 227 15.89 -2.64 10.09
CA ILE A 227 15.31 -1.87 11.20
C ILE A 227 15.05 -2.77 12.42
N SER A 228 14.62 -4.03 12.21
CA SER A 228 14.36 -4.97 13.29
C SER A 228 15.61 -5.38 14.09
N GLU A 229 16.80 -5.19 13.52
CA GLU A 229 18.09 -5.54 14.13
C GLU A 229 18.72 -4.39 14.93
N GLY A 230 18.16 -3.17 14.85
CA GLY A 230 18.73 -1.94 15.43
C GLY A 230 19.83 -1.29 14.59
#